data_AF-A0AAW1HPA2-F1
#
_entry.id   AF-A0AAW1HPA2-F1
#
_cell.length_a   1.000
_cell.length_b   1.000
_cell.length_c   1.000
_cell.angle_alpha   90.00
_cell.angle_beta   90.00
_cell.angle_gamma   90.00
#
_symmetry.space_group_name_H-M   'P 1'
#
loop_
_entity.id
_entity.type
_entity.pdbx_description
1 polymer ?
#
loop_
_entity_poly.entity_id
_entity_poly.type
_entity_poly.pdbx_seq_one_letter_code
_entity_poly.pdbx_strand_id
1 'polypeptide(L)'
;MAVPMFNLAPNLSVSRLCFGTMTFGEQNSLIQSFQLLDHAFYSGINFFDSAEMYPVPQRADTQGRSEEYLGRWIKDRKIPRDRVVLATKVAGPSGQMTWIRGGPECLDEMNIAEAIDKSLMRLQTDYIDLYQIHWPDRYVPMFGETDYDPARQYSSNPIEDQLHALSRAVDAGKIRYVGLSNETPYGLMKFLQAAGSVKGLQKIVSLQNSYSLLCRTFDSALAECCHHESVFLLAYSPLAMGILSGKYFSDGGPTDARLNLFRGRYSEGESRYNLSKASLTAATREYLLIAKKFGLHPVSLAIAFVLRHPLVASAVFGATKIWQLEEVLNACHVELTSDIIAEVNKVHSVYPNPCP
;
A
#
# COMPACT_ATOMS: atom_id res chain seq x y z
N MET A 1 -10.20 5.99 21.96
CA MET A 1 -8.76 6.27 22.16
C MET A 1 -8.17 6.69 20.82
N ALA A 2 -7.16 7.56 20.78
CA ALA A 2 -6.69 8.16 19.52
C ALA A 2 -5.70 7.26 18.77
N VAL A 3 -5.86 7.15 17.45
CA VAL A 3 -4.87 6.51 16.57
C VAL A 3 -3.58 7.33 16.59
N PRO A 4 -2.40 6.72 16.80
CA PRO A 4 -1.14 7.46 16.81
C PRO A 4 -0.88 8.17 15.48
N MET A 5 -0.16 9.29 15.54
CA MET A 5 0.22 10.09 14.37
C MET A 5 1.71 9.97 14.07
N PHE A 6 2.10 10.22 12.82
CA PHE A 6 3.48 10.23 12.33
C PHE A 6 3.68 11.41 11.38
N ASN A 7 4.80 12.14 11.51
CA ASN A 7 5.13 13.24 10.60
C ASN A 7 5.86 12.67 9.38
N LEU A 8 5.12 12.42 8.30
CA LEU A 8 5.64 11.85 7.06
C LEU A 8 6.53 12.84 6.30
N ALA A 9 6.16 14.12 6.35
CA ALA A 9 6.92 15.24 5.81
C ALA A 9 6.68 16.48 6.70
N PRO A 10 7.46 17.58 6.57
CA PRO A 10 7.41 18.72 7.49
C PRO A 10 6.01 19.28 7.77
N ASN A 11 5.12 19.28 6.77
CA ASN A 11 3.74 19.78 6.89
C ASN A 11 2.70 18.70 6.53
N LEU A 12 3.05 17.42 6.77
CA LEU A 12 2.19 16.28 6.52
C LEU A 12 2.24 15.28 7.67
N SER A 13 1.23 15.36 8.55
CA SER A 13 1.04 14.41 9.64
C SER A 13 -0.02 13.38 9.27
N VAL A 14 0.32 12.10 9.34
CA VAL A 14 -0.53 10.97 8.95
C VAL A 14 -0.78 10.06 10.12
N SER A 15 -1.97 9.46 10.19
CA SER A 15 -2.24 8.40 11.14
C SER A 15 -1.36 7.19 10.85
N ARG A 16 -0.89 6.51 11.90
CA ARG A 16 -0.07 5.29 11.79
C ARG A 16 -0.84 4.11 11.18
N LEU A 17 -2.14 4.23 11.02
CA LEU A 17 -2.97 3.37 10.20
C LEU A 17 -3.45 4.17 8.98
N CYS A 18 -3.24 3.64 7.79
CA CYS A 18 -3.73 4.18 6.53
C CYS A 18 -4.79 3.24 5.99
N PHE A 19 -5.98 3.76 5.68
CA PHE A 19 -7.04 2.92 5.14
C PHE A 19 -6.92 2.85 3.62
N GLY A 20 -6.43 1.70 3.13
CA GLY A 20 -6.40 1.36 1.71
C GLY A 20 -7.78 0.97 1.19
N THR A 21 -8.11 1.49 0.01
CA THR A 21 -9.49 1.46 -0.53
C THR A 21 -9.69 0.48 -1.70
N MET A 22 -8.70 -0.36 -2.02
CA MET A 22 -8.70 -1.18 -3.23
C MET A 22 -9.87 -2.17 -3.40
N THR A 23 -10.71 -2.39 -2.38
CA THR A 23 -11.92 -3.22 -2.47
C THR A 23 -13.20 -2.44 -2.83
N PHE A 24 -13.13 -1.11 -2.88
CA PHE A 24 -14.28 -0.22 -3.03
C PHE A 24 -14.70 -0.11 -4.50
N GLY A 25 -15.95 -0.48 -4.79
CA GLY A 25 -16.46 -0.61 -6.15
C GLY A 25 -16.37 -2.04 -6.71
N GLU A 26 -15.84 -2.98 -5.91
CA GLU A 26 -15.81 -4.42 -6.17
C GLU A 26 -16.47 -5.21 -5.02
N GLN A 27 -15.71 -5.55 -3.97
CA GLN A 27 -16.23 -6.31 -2.82
C GLN A 27 -17.15 -5.46 -1.95
N ASN A 28 -16.92 -4.15 -1.94
CA ASN A 28 -17.71 -3.19 -1.18
C ASN A 28 -18.49 -2.29 -2.13
N SER A 29 -19.81 -2.25 -1.94
CA SER A 29 -20.69 -1.25 -2.55
C SER A 29 -20.35 0.16 -2.03
N LEU A 30 -20.89 1.19 -2.68
CA LEU A 30 -20.73 2.58 -2.23
C LEU A 30 -21.16 2.78 -0.77
N ILE A 31 -22.34 2.25 -0.39
CA ILE A 31 -22.89 2.41 0.96
C ILE A 31 -21.99 1.74 2.00
N GLN A 32 -21.51 0.53 1.72
CA GLN A 32 -20.58 -0.17 2.60
C GLN A 32 -19.23 0.57 2.70
N SER A 33 -18.75 1.12 1.58
CA SER A 33 -17.52 1.91 1.55
C SER A 33 -17.66 3.16 2.42
N PHE A 34 -18.79 3.87 2.35
CA PHE A 34 -19.07 5.03 3.20
C PHE A 34 -19.09 4.65 4.67
N GLN A 35 -19.75 3.55 5.04
CA GLN A 35 -19.79 3.07 6.43
C GLN A 35 -18.38 2.79 6.98
N LEU A 36 -17.54 2.14 6.18
CA LEU A 36 -16.15 1.85 6.55
C LEU A 36 -15.32 3.13 6.68
N LEU A 37 -15.45 4.06 5.72
CA LEU A 37 -14.73 5.33 5.72
C LEU A 37 -15.16 6.24 6.88
N ASP A 38 -16.46 6.33 7.16
CA ASP A 38 -17.01 7.04 8.31
C ASP A 38 -16.40 6.47 9.60
N HIS A 39 -16.44 5.15 9.78
CA HIS A 39 -15.92 4.51 10.98
C HIS A 39 -14.40 4.72 11.15
N ALA A 40 -13.61 4.60 10.07
CA ALA A 40 -12.18 4.89 10.10
C ALA A 40 -11.91 6.35 10.51
N PHE A 41 -12.56 7.31 9.83
CA PHE A 41 -12.37 8.73 10.07
C PHE A 41 -12.73 9.14 11.50
N TYR A 42 -13.90 8.71 11.98
CA TYR A 42 -14.36 9.02 13.34
C TYR A 42 -13.57 8.27 14.43
N SER A 43 -12.84 7.21 14.07
CA SER A 43 -11.88 6.55 14.97
C SER A 43 -10.52 7.24 15.03
N GLY A 44 -10.30 8.30 14.24
CA GLY A 44 -9.07 9.10 14.24
C GLY A 44 -8.08 8.77 13.12
N ILE A 45 -8.47 7.95 12.14
CA ILE A 45 -7.67 7.75 10.91
C ILE A 45 -7.87 8.98 10.03
N ASN A 46 -6.78 9.64 9.65
CA ASN A 46 -6.82 10.74 8.69
C ASN A 46 -6.26 10.34 7.31
N PHE A 47 -5.58 9.21 7.19
CA PHE A 47 -4.84 8.84 5.99
C PHE A 47 -5.54 7.75 5.18
N PHE A 48 -5.85 8.05 3.91
CA PHE A 48 -6.59 7.17 3.01
C PHE A 48 -5.84 7.00 1.69
N ASP A 49 -5.71 5.76 1.24
CA ASP A 49 -4.93 5.40 0.06
C ASP A 49 -5.83 4.77 -1.01
N SER A 50 -5.70 5.26 -2.24
CA SER A 50 -6.36 4.76 -3.45
C SER A 50 -5.36 4.60 -4.59
N ALA A 51 -5.83 4.28 -5.79
CA ALA A 51 -5.07 4.32 -7.03
C ALA A 51 -6.04 4.46 -8.19
N GLU A 52 -5.62 5.04 -9.31
CA GLU A 52 -6.50 5.17 -10.48
C GLU A 52 -6.98 3.81 -11.00
N MET A 53 -6.16 2.77 -10.85
CA MET A 53 -6.49 1.43 -11.33
C MET A 53 -7.50 0.68 -10.45
N TYR A 54 -7.74 1.17 -9.22
CA TYR A 54 -8.58 0.46 -8.26
C TYR A 54 -10.06 0.52 -8.66
N PRO A 55 -10.84 -0.53 -8.32
CA PRO A 55 -10.55 -1.62 -7.37
C PRO A 55 -9.81 -2.83 -7.96
N VAL A 56 -9.55 -3.82 -7.09
CA VAL A 56 -8.96 -5.13 -7.45
C VAL A 56 -9.96 -6.28 -7.22
N PRO A 57 -9.93 -7.35 -8.03
CA PRO A 57 -9.09 -7.57 -9.21
C PRO A 57 -9.40 -6.58 -10.34
N GLN A 58 -8.36 -6.18 -11.09
CA GLN A 58 -8.44 -5.10 -12.05
C GLN A 58 -9.25 -5.49 -13.29
N ARG A 59 -10.14 -4.61 -13.74
CA ARG A 59 -10.83 -4.71 -15.04
C ARG A 59 -11.30 -3.34 -15.52
N ALA A 60 -11.58 -3.23 -16.82
CA ALA A 60 -12.04 -2.00 -17.46
C ALA A 60 -13.30 -1.42 -16.79
N ASP A 61 -14.32 -2.24 -16.55
CA ASP A 61 -15.63 -1.79 -16.07
C ASP A 61 -15.62 -1.12 -14.69
N THR A 62 -14.59 -1.39 -13.89
CA THR A 62 -14.50 -0.93 -12.50
C THR A 62 -13.39 0.09 -12.27
N GLN A 63 -12.50 0.30 -13.24
CA GLN A 63 -11.35 1.19 -13.09
C GLN A 63 -11.78 2.59 -12.61
N GLY A 64 -11.12 3.11 -11.58
CA GLY A 64 -11.35 4.44 -11.03
C GLY A 64 -12.46 4.51 -9.97
N ARG A 65 -13.30 3.48 -9.80
CA ARG A 65 -14.43 3.52 -8.85
C ARG A 65 -14.00 3.76 -7.41
N SER A 66 -12.81 3.27 -7.02
CA SER A 66 -12.29 3.49 -5.66
C SER A 66 -12.08 4.98 -5.38
N GLU A 67 -11.49 5.73 -6.33
CA GLU A 67 -11.33 7.19 -6.24
C GLU A 67 -12.68 7.91 -6.29
N GLU A 68 -13.60 7.48 -7.16
CA GLU A 68 -14.95 8.03 -7.21
C GLU A 68 -15.67 7.87 -5.87
N TYR A 69 -15.56 6.69 -5.24
CA TYR A 69 -16.21 6.41 -3.96
C TYR A 69 -15.59 7.26 -2.84
N LEU A 70 -14.27 7.42 -2.82
CA LEU A 70 -13.57 8.24 -1.85
C LEU A 70 -13.92 9.73 -2.02
N GLY A 71 -13.95 10.24 -3.26
CA GLY A 71 -14.35 11.61 -3.54
C GLY A 71 -15.80 11.92 -3.20
N ARG A 72 -16.71 10.99 -3.55
CA ARG A 72 -18.11 11.07 -3.15
C ARG A 72 -18.28 11.00 -1.64
N TRP A 73 -17.51 10.18 -0.94
CA TRP A 73 -17.56 10.12 0.52
C TRP A 73 -17.22 11.49 1.13
N ILE A 74 -16.11 12.12 0.71
CA ILE A 74 -15.72 13.45 1.21
C ILE A 74 -16.83 14.47 0.97
N LYS A 75 -17.36 14.52 -0.26
CA LYS A 75 -18.40 15.48 -0.65
C LYS A 75 -19.76 15.21 0.01
N ASP A 76 -20.28 14.00 -0.13
CA ASP A 76 -21.63 13.63 0.29
C ASP A 76 -21.75 13.58 1.82
N ARG A 77 -20.69 13.15 2.51
CA ARG A 77 -20.61 13.18 4.00
C ARG A 77 -20.14 14.51 4.56
N LYS A 78 -19.76 15.47 3.70
CA LYS A 78 -19.24 16.80 4.08
C LYS A 78 -18.03 16.70 5.01
N ILE A 79 -17.12 15.77 4.71
CA ILE A 79 -15.87 15.63 5.45
C ILE A 79 -14.98 16.83 5.12
N PRO A 80 -14.44 17.55 6.12
CA PRO A 80 -13.50 18.63 5.87
C PRO A 80 -12.26 18.10 5.16
N ARG A 81 -12.00 18.59 3.94
CA ARG A 81 -10.92 18.10 3.07
C ARG A 81 -9.54 18.25 3.70
N ASP A 82 -9.32 19.30 4.48
CA ASP A 82 -8.09 19.60 5.24
C ASP A 82 -7.83 18.64 6.41
N ARG A 83 -8.84 17.85 6.81
CA ARG A 83 -8.71 16.80 7.84
C ARG A 83 -8.42 15.43 7.25
N VAL A 84 -8.34 15.30 5.93
CA VAL A 84 -8.09 14.05 5.22
C VAL A 84 -6.75 14.18 4.50
N VAL A 85 -5.86 13.23 4.72
CA VAL A 85 -4.69 13.03 3.88
C VAL A 85 -5.06 12.02 2.81
N LEU A 86 -5.11 12.48 1.56
CA LEU A 86 -5.39 11.63 0.40
C LEU A 86 -4.09 11.22 -0.30
N ALA A 87 -3.87 9.92 -0.39
CA ALA A 87 -2.90 9.33 -1.30
C ALA A 87 -3.60 8.65 -2.48
N THR A 88 -3.08 8.88 -3.69
CA THR A 88 -3.41 8.06 -4.85
C THR A 88 -2.19 7.85 -5.74
N LYS A 89 -2.33 7.06 -6.81
CA LYS A 89 -1.20 6.55 -7.58
C LYS A 89 -1.47 6.54 -9.07
N VAL A 90 -0.43 6.86 -9.83
CA VAL A 90 -0.36 6.60 -11.27
C VAL A 90 0.16 5.19 -11.52
N ALA A 91 -0.59 4.39 -12.29
CA ALA A 91 -0.18 3.10 -12.78
C ALA A 91 1.02 3.26 -13.72
N GLY A 92 2.08 2.49 -13.46
CA GLY A 92 3.21 2.35 -14.38
C GLY A 92 2.82 1.52 -15.62
N PRO A 93 3.80 1.20 -16.49
CA PRO A 93 3.55 0.48 -17.72
C PRO A 93 2.90 -0.88 -17.51
N SER A 94 1.94 -1.24 -18.35
CA SER A 94 1.29 -2.55 -18.29
C SER A 94 0.77 -3.01 -19.65
N GLY A 95 1.27 -4.14 -20.13
CA GLY A 95 0.75 -4.79 -21.33
C GLY A 95 -0.62 -5.48 -21.14
N GLN A 96 -1.13 -5.55 -19.91
CA GLN A 96 -2.41 -6.22 -19.60
C GLN A 96 -3.56 -5.23 -19.33
N MET A 97 -3.26 -4.02 -18.86
CA MET A 97 -4.26 -3.03 -18.44
C MET A 97 -4.51 -1.98 -19.53
N THR A 98 -4.89 -2.43 -20.72
CA THR A 98 -5.08 -1.58 -21.92
C THR A 98 -6.18 -0.53 -21.79
N TRP A 99 -7.04 -0.64 -20.77
CA TRP A 99 -8.10 0.34 -20.50
C TRP A 99 -7.64 1.55 -19.69
N ILE A 100 -6.46 1.50 -19.05
CA ILE A 100 -5.91 2.64 -18.31
C ILE A 100 -5.18 3.55 -19.30
N ARG A 101 -5.74 4.74 -19.59
CA ARG A 101 -5.14 5.71 -20.54
C ARG A 101 -4.72 5.08 -21.90
N GLY A 102 -5.47 4.08 -22.37
CA GLY A 102 -5.16 3.36 -23.63
C GLY A 102 -4.06 2.29 -23.52
N GLY A 103 -3.64 1.92 -22.30
CA GLY A 103 -2.51 1.03 -22.04
C GLY A 103 -1.26 1.85 -21.85
N PRO A 104 -0.91 2.23 -20.61
CA PRO A 104 0.22 3.12 -20.41
C PRO A 104 1.49 2.36 -20.81
N GLU A 105 2.22 2.90 -21.78
CA GLU A 105 3.48 2.31 -22.26
C GLU A 105 4.68 2.79 -21.43
N CYS A 106 4.56 3.97 -20.82
CA CYS A 106 5.59 4.64 -20.02
C CYS A 106 4.95 5.59 -18.98
N LEU A 107 5.79 6.14 -18.11
CA LEU A 107 5.53 7.23 -17.18
C LEU A 107 6.20 8.51 -17.70
N ASP A 108 5.74 9.00 -18.84
CA ASP A 108 6.14 10.30 -19.37
C ASP A 108 5.29 11.46 -18.79
N GLU A 109 5.63 12.70 -19.16
CA GLU A 109 4.93 13.89 -18.68
C GLU A 109 3.44 13.86 -19.02
N MET A 110 3.08 13.44 -20.23
CA MET A 110 1.69 13.42 -20.68
C MET A 110 0.87 12.39 -19.89
N ASN A 111 1.38 11.18 -19.73
CA ASN A 111 0.72 10.11 -18.97
C ASN A 111 0.53 10.49 -17.51
N ILE A 112 1.56 11.04 -16.86
CA ILE A 112 1.49 11.46 -15.46
C ILE A 112 0.49 12.60 -15.29
N ALA A 113 0.52 13.61 -16.17
CA ALA A 113 -0.40 14.74 -16.11
C ALA A 113 -1.87 14.30 -16.31
N GLU A 114 -2.13 13.47 -17.32
CA GLU A 114 -3.47 12.93 -17.59
C GLU A 114 -3.98 12.08 -16.43
N ALA A 115 -3.12 11.23 -15.83
CA ALA A 115 -3.48 10.41 -14.69
C ALA A 115 -3.86 11.25 -13.46
N ILE A 116 -3.10 12.31 -13.17
CA ILE A 116 -3.38 13.24 -12.08
C ILE A 116 -4.74 13.93 -12.31
N ASP A 117 -4.97 14.48 -13.50
CA ASP A 117 -6.20 15.22 -13.80
C ASP A 117 -7.44 14.34 -13.72
N LYS A 118 -7.36 13.11 -14.24
CA LYS A 118 -8.46 12.15 -14.12
C LYS A 118 -8.69 11.72 -12.66
N SER A 119 -7.62 11.59 -11.86
CA SER A 119 -7.72 11.23 -10.44
C SER A 119 -8.38 12.35 -9.64
N LEU A 120 -7.96 13.60 -9.82
CA LEU A 120 -8.57 14.78 -9.20
C LEU A 120 -10.06 14.90 -9.53
N MET A 121 -10.43 14.68 -10.79
CA MET A 121 -11.82 14.67 -11.25
C MET A 121 -12.66 13.62 -10.50
N ARG A 122 -12.17 12.37 -10.41
CA ARG A 122 -12.88 11.29 -9.69
C ARG A 122 -12.96 11.54 -8.18
N LEU A 123 -11.86 12.03 -7.59
CA LEU A 123 -11.76 12.39 -6.18
C LEU A 123 -12.55 13.66 -5.82
N GLN A 124 -13.01 14.44 -6.81
CA GLN A 124 -13.76 15.69 -6.61
C GLN A 124 -13.04 16.67 -5.67
N THR A 125 -11.74 16.84 -5.88
CA THR A 125 -10.84 17.71 -5.10
C THR A 125 -9.83 18.38 -6.03
N ASP A 126 -9.34 19.55 -5.65
CA ASP A 126 -8.36 20.31 -6.46
C ASP A 126 -6.91 19.89 -6.18
N TYR A 127 -6.67 19.15 -5.10
CA TYR A 127 -5.35 18.67 -4.72
C TYR A 127 -5.35 17.27 -4.11
N ILE A 128 -4.21 16.58 -4.25
CA ILE A 128 -3.86 15.30 -3.60
C ILE A 128 -2.69 15.55 -2.64
N ASP A 129 -2.74 15.00 -1.42
CA ASP A 129 -1.68 15.22 -0.44
C ASP A 129 -0.41 14.44 -0.77
N LEU A 130 -0.55 13.20 -1.23
CA LEU A 130 0.57 12.35 -1.63
C LEU A 130 0.25 11.65 -2.96
N TYR A 131 1.02 11.94 -4.00
CA TYR A 131 0.89 11.24 -5.28
C TYR A 131 2.06 10.30 -5.48
N GLN A 132 1.78 9.07 -5.91
CA GLN A 132 2.77 8.01 -5.96
C GLN A 132 2.87 7.41 -7.35
N ILE A 133 4.09 7.07 -7.78
CA ILE A 133 4.28 6.10 -8.86
C ILE A 133 3.93 4.72 -8.30
N HIS A 134 2.93 4.03 -8.88
CA HIS A 134 2.41 2.78 -8.33
C HIS A 134 3.39 1.60 -8.50
N TRP A 135 4.09 1.54 -9.62
CA TRP A 135 5.24 0.67 -9.84
C TRP A 135 6.19 1.32 -10.83
N PRO A 136 7.48 0.95 -10.82
CA PRO A 136 8.48 1.57 -11.69
C PRO A 136 8.12 1.48 -13.17
N ASP A 137 8.51 2.51 -13.93
CA ASP A 137 8.49 2.47 -15.39
C ASP A 137 9.36 1.32 -15.90
N ARG A 138 10.62 1.29 -15.43
CA ARG A 138 11.61 0.27 -15.80
C ARG A 138 11.25 -1.12 -15.29
N TYR A 139 11.83 -2.12 -15.95
CA TYR A 139 11.80 -3.49 -15.45
C TYR A 139 12.42 -3.61 -14.05
N VAL A 140 11.65 -4.18 -13.14
CA VAL A 140 12.09 -4.72 -11.84
C VAL A 140 11.30 -6.00 -11.56
N PRO A 141 11.87 -6.99 -10.85
CA PRO A 141 11.09 -8.12 -10.36
C PRO A 141 10.01 -7.61 -9.40
N MET A 142 8.76 -8.01 -9.61
CA MET A 142 7.61 -7.56 -8.83
C MET A 142 6.61 -8.69 -8.60
N PHE A 143 5.69 -8.48 -7.65
CA PHE A 143 4.49 -9.31 -7.45
C PHE A 143 4.77 -10.81 -7.27
N GLY A 144 5.85 -11.13 -6.53
CA GLY A 144 6.27 -12.49 -6.20
C GLY A 144 7.54 -12.95 -6.92
N GLU A 145 8.03 -12.18 -7.91
CA GLU A 145 9.38 -12.34 -8.45
C GLU A 145 10.40 -11.63 -7.56
N THR A 146 11.60 -12.21 -7.40
CA THR A 146 12.68 -11.67 -6.58
C THR A 146 13.95 -11.35 -7.36
N ASP A 147 14.19 -12.07 -8.45
CA ASP A 147 15.49 -12.07 -9.13
C ASP A 147 15.47 -11.10 -10.30
N TYR A 148 16.42 -10.16 -10.31
CA TYR A 148 16.59 -9.24 -11.42
C TYR A 148 17.26 -9.94 -12.60
N ASP A 149 16.61 -9.90 -13.75
CA ASP A 149 17.14 -10.44 -15.02
C ASP A 149 17.40 -9.28 -16.01
N PRO A 150 18.66 -8.94 -16.30
CA PRO A 150 18.98 -7.86 -17.23
C PRO A 150 18.46 -8.11 -18.65
N ALA A 151 18.17 -9.36 -19.03
CA ALA A 151 17.62 -9.69 -20.35
C ALA A 151 16.15 -9.29 -20.51
N ARG A 152 15.43 -9.01 -19.41
CA ARG A 152 14.03 -8.56 -19.41
C ARG A 152 13.91 -7.03 -19.44
N GLN A 153 15.03 -6.30 -19.49
CA GLN A 153 15.03 -4.85 -19.63
C GLN A 153 14.27 -4.44 -20.90
N TYR A 154 13.36 -3.49 -20.74
CA TYR A 154 12.66 -2.83 -21.84
C TYR A 154 12.93 -1.32 -21.79
N SER A 155 12.53 -0.62 -22.85
CA SER A 155 12.65 0.84 -22.93
C SER A 155 11.76 1.49 -21.89
N SER A 156 12.32 2.39 -21.07
CA SER A 156 11.62 3.06 -19.99
C SER A 156 11.91 4.55 -19.99
N ASN A 157 10.97 5.37 -19.54
CA ASN A 157 11.21 6.80 -19.39
C ASN A 157 12.29 7.05 -18.31
N PRO A 158 13.24 8.00 -18.49
CA PRO A 158 14.22 8.34 -17.46
C PRO A 158 13.57 8.76 -16.14
N ILE A 159 14.26 8.48 -15.02
CA ILE A 159 13.77 8.82 -13.68
C ILE A 159 13.67 10.34 -13.51
N GLU A 160 14.62 11.08 -14.08
CA GLU A 160 14.64 12.54 -14.09
C GLU A 160 13.38 13.11 -14.76
N ASP A 161 12.97 12.54 -15.89
CA ASP A 161 11.80 12.99 -16.65
C ASP A 161 10.49 12.66 -15.91
N GLN A 162 10.41 11.47 -15.30
CA GLN A 162 9.32 11.09 -14.40
C GLN A 162 9.20 12.07 -13.22
N LEU A 163 10.33 12.40 -12.58
CA LEU A 163 10.34 13.30 -11.44
C LEU A 163 10.06 14.75 -11.83
N HIS A 164 10.49 15.18 -13.01
CA HIS A 164 10.17 16.50 -13.56
C HIS A 164 8.66 16.68 -13.76
N ALA A 165 7.99 15.68 -14.33
CA ALA A 165 6.53 15.69 -14.50
C ALA A 165 5.79 15.80 -13.15
N LEU A 166 6.22 15.04 -12.14
CA LEU A 166 5.66 15.10 -10.80
C LEU A 166 5.94 16.45 -10.12
N SER A 167 7.14 17.00 -10.30
CA SER A 167 7.53 18.30 -9.74
C SER A 167 6.70 19.44 -10.32
N ARG A 168 6.43 19.42 -11.61
CA ARG A 168 5.49 20.35 -12.24
C ARG A 168 4.08 20.28 -11.66
N ALA A 169 3.61 19.07 -11.32
CA ALA A 169 2.31 18.92 -10.68
C ALA A 169 2.28 19.46 -9.25
N VAL A 170 3.42 19.41 -8.53
CA VAL A 170 3.60 20.08 -7.24
C VAL A 170 3.54 21.60 -7.43
N ASP A 171 4.30 22.14 -8.39
CA ASP A 171 4.32 23.59 -8.67
C ASP A 171 2.95 24.12 -9.09
N ALA A 172 2.17 23.30 -9.81
CA ALA A 172 0.79 23.60 -10.20
C ALA A 172 -0.23 23.45 -9.04
N GLY A 173 0.19 23.00 -7.86
CA GLY A 173 -0.67 22.81 -6.68
C GLY A 173 -1.60 21.60 -6.76
N LYS A 174 -1.48 20.75 -7.80
CA LYS A 174 -2.33 19.56 -8.01
C LYS A 174 -1.98 18.44 -7.03
N ILE A 175 -0.71 18.34 -6.64
CA ILE A 175 -0.22 17.36 -5.66
C ILE A 175 0.68 18.08 -4.65
N ARG A 176 0.73 17.64 -3.39
CA ARG A 176 1.58 18.29 -2.36
C ARG A 176 2.92 17.60 -2.16
N TYR A 177 2.93 16.26 -2.20
CA TYR A 177 4.13 15.45 -2.00
C TYR A 177 4.20 14.29 -2.99
N VAL A 178 5.42 13.81 -3.23
CA VAL A 178 5.71 12.71 -4.14
C VAL A 178 6.19 11.49 -3.35
N GLY A 179 5.62 10.34 -3.67
CA GLY A 179 6.04 9.03 -3.16
C GLY A 179 6.32 8.04 -4.28
N LEU A 180 6.90 6.90 -3.91
CA LEU A 180 7.13 5.77 -4.80
C LEU A 180 6.42 4.54 -4.24
N SER A 181 6.16 3.53 -5.08
CA SER A 181 5.59 2.24 -4.67
C SER A 181 6.23 1.12 -5.48
N ASN A 182 6.37 -0.04 -4.84
CA ASN A 182 7.02 -1.23 -5.42
C ASN A 182 8.43 -0.95 -5.97
N GLU A 183 9.16 -0.04 -5.33
CA GLU A 183 10.51 0.32 -5.75
C GLU A 183 11.59 -0.50 -5.04
N THR A 184 12.80 -0.44 -5.59
CA THR A 184 14.03 -1.07 -5.12
C THR A 184 15.02 -0.02 -4.62
N PRO A 185 16.08 -0.43 -3.89
CA PRO A 185 17.10 0.51 -3.42
C PRO A 185 17.71 1.35 -4.54
N TYR A 186 17.99 0.73 -5.69
CA TYR A 186 18.53 1.45 -6.85
C TYR A 186 17.62 2.60 -7.28
N GLY A 187 16.34 2.31 -7.47
CA GLY A 187 15.40 3.31 -7.96
C GLY A 187 15.15 4.43 -6.97
N LEU A 188 14.96 4.09 -5.69
CA LEU A 188 14.86 5.08 -4.61
C LEU A 188 16.05 6.05 -4.63
N MET A 189 17.28 5.52 -4.64
CA MET A 189 18.48 6.34 -4.64
C MET A 189 18.63 7.16 -5.92
N LYS A 190 18.17 6.66 -7.07
CA LYS A 190 18.16 7.42 -8.33
C LYS A 190 17.18 8.58 -8.34
N PHE A 191 15.97 8.40 -7.82
CA PHE A 191 15.03 9.52 -7.64
C PHE A 191 15.59 10.59 -6.70
N LEU A 192 16.22 10.18 -5.60
CA LEU A 192 16.84 11.11 -4.65
C LEU A 192 18.06 11.83 -5.24
N GLN A 193 18.88 11.11 -6.02
CA GLN A 193 20.00 11.69 -6.77
C GLN A 193 19.50 12.75 -7.75
N ALA A 194 18.44 12.47 -8.51
CA ALA A 194 17.82 13.42 -9.43
C ALA A 194 17.29 14.66 -8.71
N ALA A 195 16.58 14.48 -7.59
CA ALA A 195 16.07 15.57 -6.76
C ALA A 195 17.18 16.48 -6.22
N GLY A 196 18.35 15.91 -5.88
CA GLY A 196 19.49 16.65 -5.37
C GLY A 196 20.37 17.31 -6.45
N SER A 197 20.38 16.79 -7.68
CA SER A 197 21.27 17.25 -8.75
C SER A 197 20.60 18.23 -9.72
N VAL A 198 19.27 18.18 -9.86
CA VAL A 198 18.51 19.04 -10.77
C VAL A 198 17.66 20.02 -9.99
N LYS A 199 17.90 21.32 -10.21
CA LYS A 199 17.17 22.39 -9.53
C LYS A 199 15.68 22.33 -9.85
N GLY A 200 14.83 22.40 -8.82
CA GLY A 200 13.38 22.43 -8.95
C GLY A 200 12.70 21.06 -8.89
N LEU A 201 13.48 19.97 -8.86
CA LEU A 201 12.90 18.63 -8.66
C LEU A 201 12.57 18.38 -7.19
N GLN A 202 11.39 17.80 -6.96
CA GLN A 202 10.87 17.53 -5.63
C GLN A 202 11.52 16.27 -5.04
N LYS A 203 11.81 16.29 -3.75
CA LYS A 203 12.31 15.11 -3.03
C LYS A 203 11.17 14.13 -2.78
N ILE A 204 11.43 12.83 -2.99
CA ILE A 204 10.53 11.75 -2.58
C ILE A 204 10.45 11.68 -1.05
N VAL A 205 9.25 11.57 -0.48
CA VAL A 205 9.06 11.54 0.99
C VAL A 205 8.64 10.17 1.52
N SER A 206 8.11 9.30 0.67
CA SER A 206 7.60 8.00 1.09
C SER A 206 7.84 6.89 0.06
N LEU A 207 7.90 5.66 0.56
CA LEU A 207 7.93 4.45 -0.23
C LEU A 207 6.81 3.51 0.22
N GLN A 208 5.90 3.13 -0.67
CA GLN A 208 4.83 2.18 -0.40
C GLN A 208 5.23 0.78 -0.90
N ASN A 209 5.85 0.00 -0.02
CA ASN A 209 6.25 -1.39 -0.30
C ASN A 209 5.54 -2.37 0.64
N SER A 210 5.48 -3.62 0.23
CA SER A 210 4.89 -4.66 1.06
C SER A 210 5.75 -4.93 2.28
N TYR A 211 5.10 -4.99 3.45
CA TYR A 211 5.78 -5.35 4.69
C TYR A 211 4.82 -6.01 5.67
N SER A 212 5.16 -7.21 6.13
CA SER A 212 4.37 -8.00 7.06
C SER A 212 5.25 -9.04 7.77
N LEU A 213 4.67 -9.82 8.69
CA LEU A 213 5.33 -10.99 9.28
C LEU A 213 5.81 -12.02 8.23
N LEU A 214 5.20 -12.04 7.04
CA LEU A 214 5.51 -12.97 5.95
C LEU A 214 6.38 -12.33 4.84
N CYS A 215 6.64 -11.03 4.90
CA CYS A 215 7.43 -10.31 3.90
C CYS A 215 8.17 -9.15 4.57
N ARG A 216 9.47 -9.34 4.79
CA ARG A 216 10.40 -8.41 5.45
C ARG A 216 11.57 -8.03 4.54
N THR A 217 11.42 -8.17 3.23
CA THR A 217 12.43 -7.79 2.22
C THR A 217 12.88 -6.33 2.35
N PHE A 218 11.99 -5.45 2.85
CA PHE A 218 12.33 -4.08 3.22
C PHE A 218 13.50 -3.99 4.22
N ASP A 219 13.52 -4.83 5.26
CA ASP A 219 14.52 -4.79 6.33
C ASP A 219 15.94 -4.95 5.76
N SER A 220 16.11 -5.86 4.79
CA SER A 220 17.43 -6.22 4.24
C SER A 220 17.87 -5.38 3.05
N ALA A 221 16.97 -4.59 2.44
CA ALA A 221 17.26 -3.90 1.18
C ALA A 221 17.07 -2.38 1.28
N LEU A 222 15.91 -1.94 1.75
CA LEU A 222 15.46 -0.55 1.64
C LEU A 222 15.57 0.23 2.94
N ALA A 223 15.59 -0.46 4.09
CA ALA A 223 15.62 0.18 5.40
C ALA A 223 16.84 1.10 5.56
N GLU A 224 18.02 0.68 5.11
CA GLU A 224 19.25 1.49 5.16
C GLU A 224 19.09 2.78 4.35
N CYS A 225 18.70 2.67 3.07
CA CYS A 225 18.47 3.84 2.21
C CYS A 225 17.41 4.78 2.82
N CYS A 226 16.28 4.23 3.27
CA CYS A 226 15.19 4.99 3.87
C CYS A 226 15.62 5.74 5.13
N HIS A 227 16.43 5.10 5.98
CA HIS A 227 16.97 5.72 7.19
C HIS A 227 17.88 6.91 6.86
N HIS A 228 18.88 6.71 5.99
CA HIS A 228 19.84 7.75 5.64
C HIS A 228 19.19 8.92 4.88
N GLU A 229 18.20 8.62 4.05
CA GLU A 229 17.59 9.61 3.17
C GLU A 229 16.32 10.24 3.74
N SER A 230 15.92 9.86 4.96
CA SER A 230 14.69 10.33 5.61
C SER A 230 13.44 10.10 4.74
N VAL A 231 13.33 8.89 4.17
CA VAL A 231 12.16 8.41 3.43
C VAL A 231 11.49 7.34 4.28
N PHE A 232 10.16 7.38 4.40
CA PHE A 232 9.45 6.46 5.30
C PHE A 232 8.59 5.45 4.55
N LEU A 233 8.46 4.26 5.14
CA LEU A 233 7.69 3.16 4.61
C LEU A 233 6.19 3.34 4.90
N LEU A 234 5.39 3.23 3.84
CA LEU A 234 3.95 2.96 3.89
C LEU A 234 3.75 1.46 3.63
N ALA A 235 3.59 0.69 4.70
CA ALA A 235 3.60 -0.77 4.63
C ALA A 235 2.27 -1.31 4.10
N TYR A 236 2.21 -1.73 2.84
CA TYR A 236 1.00 -2.33 2.27
C TYR A 236 0.92 -3.83 2.51
N SER A 237 -0.30 -4.38 2.40
CA SER A 237 -0.61 -5.79 2.65
C SER A 237 -0.06 -6.32 3.99
N PRO A 238 -0.22 -5.59 5.12
CA PRO A 238 0.34 -6.02 6.40
C PRO A 238 -0.26 -7.34 6.93
N LEU A 239 -1.41 -7.75 6.38
CA LEU A 239 -2.09 -9.01 6.67
C LEU A 239 -1.97 -10.06 5.55
N ALA A 240 -1.16 -9.82 4.50
CA ALA A 240 -0.97 -10.72 3.37
C ALA A 240 -2.31 -11.22 2.77
N MET A 241 -3.14 -10.31 2.24
CA MET A 241 -4.51 -10.61 1.78
C MET A 241 -5.44 -11.27 2.83
N GLY A 242 -5.16 -11.05 4.10
CA GLY A 242 -5.90 -11.61 5.23
C GLY A 242 -5.41 -12.99 5.69
N ILE A 243 -4.34 -13.52 5.11
CA ILE A 243 -3.75 -14.81 5.50
C ILE A 243 -3.35 -14.80 6.98
N LEU A 244 -2.71 -13.72 7.44
CA LEU A 244 -2.26 -13.57 8.83
C LEU A 244 -3.40 -13.46 9.86
N SER A 245 -4.66 -13.32 9.43
CA SER A 245 -5.81 -13.44 10.34
C SER A 245 -6.14 -14.88 10.71
N GLY A 246 -5.55 -15.86 10.01
CA GLY A 246 -5.86 -17.28 10.18
C GLY A 246 -7.15 -17.74 9.49
N LYS A 247 -7.93 -16.82 8.88
CA LYS A 247 -9.27 -17.14 8.35
C LYS A 247 -9.31 -18.26 7.31
N TYR A 248 -8.23 -18.52 6.57
CA TYR A 248 -8.18 -19.57 5.55
C TYR A 248 -7.80 -20.95 6.11
N PHE A 249 -7.42 -21.04 7.39
CA PHE A 249 -6.93 -22.27 8.02
C PHE A 249 -8.01 -23.01 8.83
N SER A 250 -9.22 -22.46 8.91
CA SER A 250 -10.42 -23.11 9.45
C SER A 250 -11.33 -23.52 8.29
N ASP A 251 -11.45 -24.82 8.02
CA ASP A 251 -12.38 -25.38 7.01
C ASP A 251 -12.33 -24.71 5.62
N GLY A 252 -11.12 -24.29 5.18
CA GLY A 252 -10.92 -23.60 3.89
C GLY A 252 -11.29 -22.11 3.88
N GLY A 253 -11.83 -21.60 4.98
CA GLY A 253 -12.16 -20.20 5.23
C GLY A 253 -13.45 -19.69 4.61
N PRO A 254 -13.85 -18.45 4.93
CA PRO A 254 -15.11 -17.87 4.45
C PRO A 254 -15.16 -17.77 2.92
N THR A 255 -16.33 -18.02 2.33
CA THR A 255 -16.53 -17.94 0.87
C THR A 255 -16.38 -16.53 0.32
N ASP A 256 -16.66 -15.52 1.13
CA ASP A 256 -16.51 -14.10 0.80
C ASP A 256 -15.11 -13.54 1.10
N ALA A 257 -14.20 -14.36 1.61
CA ALA A 257 -12.81 -13.98 1.79
C ALA A 257 -12.11 -13.83 0.42
N ARG A 258 -11.19 -12.87 0.32
CA ARG A 258 -10.61 -12.42 -0.96
C ARG A 258 -10.07 -13.56 -1.83
N LEU A 259 -9.25 -14.45 -1.26
CA LEU A 259 -8.65 -15.57 -2.02
C LEU A 259 -9.67 -16.62 -2.45
N ASN A 260 -10.78 -16.76 -1.73
CA ASN A 260 -11.86 -17.68 -2.09
C ASN A 260 -12.79 -17.06 -3.14
N LEU A 261 -13.18 -15.80 -2.94
CA LEU A 261 -14.06 -15.07 -3.84
C LEU A 261 -13.46 -14.89 -5.25
N PHE A 262 -12.15 -14.66 -5.33
CA PHE A 262 -11.44 -14.39 -6.58
C PHE A 262 -10.49 -15.50 -7.02
N ARG A 263 -10.67 -16.73 -6.51
CA ARG A 263 -9.87 -17.90 -6.92
C ARG A 263 -9.81 -18.00 -8.45
N GLY A 264 -8.60 -18.13 -9.00
CA GLY A 264 -8.33 -18.21 -10.44
C GLY A 264 -8.55 -16.92 -11.22
N ARG A 265 -8.93 -15.81 -10.57
CA ARG A 265 -9.19 -14.50 -11.20
C ARG A 265 -8.33 -13.38 -10.65
N TYR A 266 -7.46 -13.67 -9.69
CA TYR A 266 -6.59 -12.69 -9.08
C TYR A 266 -5.15 -13.19 -9.04
N SER A 267 -4.37 -12.78 -10.04
CA SER A 267 -3.01 -13.29 -10.30
C SER A 267 -2.10 -13.23 -9.08
N GLU A 268 -2.11 -12.12 -8.34
CA GLU A 268 -1.29 -11.95 -7.12
C GLU A 268 -1.67 -12.96 -6.01
N GLY A 269 -2.95 -13.35 -5.94
CA GLY A 269 -3.42 -14.42 -5.05
C GLY A 269 -2.85 -15.79 -5.43
N GLU A 270 -2.72 -16.05 -6.74
CA GLU A 270 -2.24 -17.33 -7.29
C GLU A 270 -0.70 -17.41 -7.37
N SER A 271 0.00 -16.27 -7.44
CA SER A 271 1.47 -16.22 -7.43
C SER A 271 2.01 -16.01 -6.02
N ARG A 272 1.91 -14.79 -5.50
CA ARG A 272 2.57 -14.31 -4.30
C ARG A 272 2.00 -14.96 -3.03
N TYR A 273 0.67 -14.96 -2.91
CA TYR A 273 -0.07 -15.41 -1.74
C TYR A 273 -0.65 -16.83 -1.87
N ASN A 274 -0.04 -17.64 -2.72
CA ASN A 274 -0.52 -18.99 -3.01
C ASN A 274 -0.45 -19.90 -1.78
N LEU A 275 -1.61 -20.29 -1.26
CA LEU A 275 -1.75 -21.14 -0.06
C LEU A 275 -1.26 -22.58 -0.27
N SER A 276 -0.92 -23.01 -1.48
CA SER A 276 -0.22 -24.29 -1.70
C SER A 276 1.24 -24.26 -1.28
N LYS A 277 1.84 -23.07 -1.10
CA LYS A 277 3.23 -22.92 -0.62
C LYS A 277 3.34 -23.39 0.83
N ALA A 278 4.08 -24.48 1.05
CA ALA A 278 4.27 -25.08 2.37
C ALA A 278 4.94 -24.11 3.36
N SER A 279 5.93 -23.32 2.92
CA SER A 279 6.61 -22.33 3.76
C SER A 279 5.68 -21.23 4.26
N LEU A 280 4.82 -20.70 3.38
CA LEU A 280 3.84 -19.66 3.72
C LEU A 280 2.83 -20.18 4.74
N THR A 281 2.27 -21.37 4.50
CA THR A 281 1.26 -21.96 5.39
C THR A 281 1.86 -22.37 6.74
N ALA A 282 3.07 -22.92 6.76
CA ALA A 282 3.79 -23.26 7.99
C ALA A 282 4.11 -22.01 8.82
N ALA A 283 4.72 -20.98 8.19
CA ALA A 283 5.03 -19.71 8.87
C ALA A 283 3.77 -19.06 9.47
N THR A 284 2.67 -19.04 8.70
CA THR A 284 1.41 -18.47 9.19
C THR A 284 0.91 -19.22 10.42
N ARG A 285 0.90 -20.56 10.41
CA ARG A 285 0.47 -21.37 11.56
C ARG A 285 1.31 -21.07 12.80
N GLU A 286 2.63 -20.94 12.66
CA GLU A 286 3.51 -20.59 13.77
C GLU A 286 3.18 -19.20 14.35
N TYR A 287 2.94 -18.19 13.49
CA TYR A 287 2.51 -16.88 13.97
C TYR A 287 1.13 -16.91 14.67
N LEU A 288 0.20 -17.76 14.21
CA LEU A 288 -1.08 -17.97 14.91
C LEU A 288 -0.89 -18.63 16.28
N LEU A 289 0.06 -19.57 16.41
CA LEU A 289 0.40 -20.18 17.69
C LEU A 289 1.01 -19.17 18.66
N ILE A 290 1.88 -18.28 18.17
CA ILE A 290 2.42 -17.17 18.97
C ILE A 290 1.29 -16.25 19.44
N ALA A 291 0.41 -15.81 18.53
CA ALA A 291 -0.73 -14.98 18.89
C ALA A 291 -1.59 -15.63 20.00
N LYS A 292 -1.91 -16.92 19.85
CA LYS A 292 -2.65 -17.70 20.84
C LYS A 292 -1.91 -17.79 22.18
N LYS A 293 -0.60 -18.08 22.15
CA LYS A 293 0.24 -18.23 23.36
C LYS A 293 0.24 -16.97 24.22
N PHE A 294 0.28 -15.79 23.59
CA PHE A 294 0.33 -14.50 24.28
C PHE A 294 -1.05 -13.83 24.41
N GLY A 295 -2.14 -14.52 24.08
CA GLY A 295 -3.49 -13.98 24.22
C GLY A 295 -3.81 -12.80 23.29
N LEU A 296 -3.13 -12.71 22.14
CA LEU A 296 -3.33 -11.66 21.15
C LEU A 296 -4.25 -12.14 20.02
N HIS A 297 -5.07 -11.23 19.50
CA HIS A 297 -5.73 -11.49 18.21
C HIS A 297 -4.68 -11.50 17.08
N PRO A 298 -4.73 -12.43 16.11
CA PRO A 298 -3.71 -12.54 15.05
C PRO A 298 -3.53 -11.27 14.22
N VAL A 299 -4.63 -10.55 13.95
CA VAL A 299 -4.58 -9.26 13.24
C VAL A 299 -3.80 -8.23 14.05
N SER A 300 -4.04 -8.17 15.36
CA SER A 300 -3.37 -7.21 16.23
C SER A 300 -1.88 -7.51 16.35
N LEU A 301 -1.47 -8.79 16.44
CA LEU A 301 -0.05 -9.18 16.39
C LEU A 301 0.61 -8.71 15.09
N ALA A 302 -0.02 -8.99 13.94
CA ALA A 302 0.55 -8.68 12.63
C ALA A 302 0.67 -7.16 12.37
N ILE A 303 -0.37 -6.39 12.69
CA ILE A 303 -0.34 -4.93 12.53
C ILE A 303 0.62 -4.29 13.54
N ALA A 304 0.60 -4.69 14.81
CA ALA A 304 1.52 -4.16 15.81
C ALA A 304 2.99 -4.44 15.46
N PHE A 305 3.28 -5.60 14.86
CA PHE A 305 4.62 -5.92 14.36
C PHE A 305 5.07 -4.92 13.29
N VAL A 306 4.20 -4.63 12.32
CA VAL A 306 4.48 -3.65 11.26
C VAL A 306 4.71 -2.25 11.87
N LEU A 307 3.82 -1.81 12.77
CA LEU A 307 3.93 -0.49 13.41
C LEU A 307 5.12 -0.35 14.36
N ARG A 308 5.67 -1.46 14.86
CA ARG A 308 6.87 -1.43 15.70
C ARG A 308 8.10 -0.97 14.93
N HIS A 309 8.16 -1.18 13.61
CA HIS A 309 9.34 -0.81 12.83
C HIS A 309 9.51 0.72 12.80
N PRO A 310 10.69 1.27 13.17
CA PRO A 310 10.87 2.71 13.35
C PRO A 310 10.74 3.52 12.04
N LEU A 311 11.00 2.90 10.89
CA LEU A 311 10.85 3.53 9.58
C LEU A 311 9.45 3.37 8.96
N VAL A 312 8.52 2.68 9.63
CA VAL A 312 7.14 2.56 9.15
C VAL A 312 6.34 3.77 9.64
N ALA A 313 6.03 4.67 8.72
CA ALA A 313 5.15 5.80 8.99
C ALA A 313 3.71 5.33 9.21
N SER A 314 3.22 4.43 8.35
CA SER A 314 1.84 3.95 8.42
C SER A 314 1.66 2.55 7.82
N ALA A 315 0.76 1.75 8.40
CA ALA A 315 0.33 0.49 7.83
C ALA A 315 -0.90 0.70 6.93
N VAL A 316 -0.76 0.42 5.64
CA VAL A 316 -1.85 0.50 4.64
C VAL A 316 -2.67 -0.79 4.71
N PHE A 317 -3.69 -0.78 5.56
CA PHE A 317 -4.58 -1.93 5.77
C PHE A 317 -5.81 -1.84 4.88
N GLY A 318 -6.53 -2.96 4.73
CA GLY A 318 -7.83 -2.98 4.09
C GLY A 318 -8.83 -3.78 4.92
N ALA A 319 -10.10 -3.41 4.83
CA ALA A 319 -11.21 -4.05 5.53
C ALA A 319 -12.44 -4.09 4.62
N THR A 320 -13.17 -5.20 4.63
CA THR A 320 -14.46 -5.31 3.91
C THR A 320 -15.66 -5.25 4.85
N LYS A 321 -15.43 -5.29 6.17
CA LYS A 321 -16.45 -5.29 7.23
C LYS A 321 -15.94 -4.48 8.42
N ILE A 322 -16.85 -3.82 9.15
CA ILE A 322 -16.50 -2.94 10.29
C ILE A 322 -15.70 -3.68 11.37
N TRP A 323 -16.11 -4.89 11.75
CA TRP A 323 -15.39 -5.67 12.78
C TRP A 323 -13.93 -5.97 12.39
N GLN A 324 -13.58 -6.03 11.10
CA GLN A 324 -12.18 -6.20 10.68
C GLN A 324 -11.36 -4.95 10.95
N LEU A 325 -11.97 -3.78 10.79
CA LEU A 325 -11.38 -2.47 11.06
C LEU A 325 -11.14 -2.30 12.56
N GLU A 326 -12.10 -2.71 13.40
CA GLU A 326 -11.98 -2.69 14.86
C GLU A 326 -10.77 -3.50 15.35
N GLU A 327 -10.54 -4.70 14.80
CA GLU A 327 -9.35 -5.52 15.13
C GLU A 327 -8.02 -4.85 14.74
N VAL A 328 -8.02 -4.07 13.64
CA VAL A 328 -6.85 -3.29 13.23
C VAL A 328 -6.63 -2.09 14.16
N LEU A 329 -7.69 -1.40 14.58
CA LEU A 329 -7.59 -0.29 15.55
C LEU A 329 -7.02 -0.77 16.89
N ASN A 330 -7.47 -1.93 17.36
CA ASN A 330 -6.97 -2.55 18.60
C ASN A 330 -5.45 -2.78 18.56
N ALA A 331 -4.87 -3.00 17.38
CA ALA A 331 -3.44 -3.21 17.22
C ALA A 331 -2.58 -2.00 17.64
N CYS A 332 -3.12 -0.78 17.60
CA CYS A 332 -2.41 0.43 18.07
C CYS A 332 -2.14 0.43 19.58
N HIS A 333 -2.77 -0.49 20.33
CA HIS A 333 -2.65 -0.61 21.78
C HIS A 333 -1.88 -1.86 22.21
N VAL A 334 -1.40 -2.66 21.26
CA VAL A 334 -0.64 -3.87 21.55
C VAL A 334 0.85 -3.51 21.67
N GLU A 335 1.41 -3.76 22.85
CA GLU A 335 2.85 -3.70 23.07
C GLU A 335 3.47 -5.09 22.83
N LEU A 336 4.38 -5.18 21.87
CA LEU A 336 5.11 -6.41 21.59
C LEU A 336 6.38 -6.46 22.45
N THR A 337 6.33 -7.28 23.50
CA THR A 337 7.48 -7.52 24.40
C THR A 337 8.66 -8.15 23.66
N SER A 338 9.84 -8.10 24.29
CA SER A 338 11.05 -8.78 23.79
C SER A 338 10.83 -10.26 23.49
N ASP A 339 10.05 -10.94 24.32
CA ASP A 339 9.79 -12.38 24.21
C ASP A 339 8.94 -12.71 22.98
N ILE A 340 7.88 -11.92 22.75
CA ILE A 340 7.04 -12.06 21.55
C ILE A 340 7.88 -11.83 20.29
N ILE A 341 8.72 -10.79 20.29
CA ILE A 341 9.60 -10.47 19.16
C ILE A 341 10.66 -11.55 18.93
N ALA A 342 11.20 -12.15 20.00
CA ALA A 342 12.13 -13.26 19.88
C ALA A 342 11.48 -14.48 19.20
N GLU A 343 10.24 -14.82 19.54
CA GLU A 343 9.50 -15.90 18.89
C GLU A 343 9.16 -15.58 17.43
N VAL A 344 8.71 -14.36 17.15
CA VAL A 344 8.46 -13.89 15.78
C VAL A 344 9.72 -14.00 14.93
N ASN A 345 10.87 -13.55 15.46
CA ASN A 345 12.14 -13.62 14.75
C ASN A 345 12.61 -15.07 14.55
N LYS A 346 12.34 -15.97 15.50
CA LYS A 346 12.63 -17.40 15.34
C LYS A 346 11.85 -17.99 14.17
N VAL A 347 10.56 -17.70 14.05
CA VAL A 347 9.74 -18.13 12.90
C VAL A 347 10.31 -17.57 11.59
N HIS A 348 10.63 -16.27 11.56
CA HIS A 348 11.19 -15.64 10.37
C HIS A 348 12.54 -16.25 9.95
N SER A 349 13.38 -16.67 10.89
CA SER A 349 14.65 -17.33 10.57
C SER A 349 14.49 -18.70 9.89
N VAL A 350 13.39 -19.41 10.19
CA VAL A 350 13.05 -20.71 9.57
C VAL A 350 12.34 -20.50 8.23
N TYR A 351 11.48 -19.50 8.15
CA TYR A 351 10.68 -19.18 6.96
C TYR A 351 10.92 -17.72 6.54
N PRO A 352 12.09 -17.41 5.94
CA PRO A 352 12.39 -16.06 5.50
C PRO A 352 11.55 -15.72 4.28
N ASN A 353 10.80 -14.61 4.37
CA ASN A 353 10.07 -13.99 3.25
C ASN A 353 9.28 -14.97 2.36
N PRO A 354 8.35 -15.80 2.89
CA PRO A 354 7.64 -16.81 2.10
C PRO A 354 6.70 -16.24 1.01
N CYS A 355 6.40 -14.94 1.04
CA CYS A 355 5.63 -14.25 0.01
C CYS A 355 6.23 -12.86 -0.33
N PRO A 356 7.43 -12.83 -0.93
CA PRO A 356 8.13 -11.58 -1.22
C PRO A 356 7.33 -10.66 -2.14
#